data_AF-A0A926B625-F1
#
_entry.id   AF-A0A926B625-F1
#
_cell.length_a   1.000
_cell.length_b   1.000
_cell.length_c   1.000
_cell.angle_alpha   90.00
_cell.angle_beta   90.00
_cell.angle_gamma   90.00
#
_symmetry.space_group_name_H-M   'P 1'
#
loop_
_entity.id
_entity.type
_entity.pdbx_description
1 polymer ?
#
loop_
_entity_poly.entity_id
_entity_poly.type
_entity_poly.pdbx_seq_one_letter_code
_entity_poly.pdbx_strand_id
1 'polypeptide(L)'
;MSPESGDIVTRESGRSVRTAIDPRGGGGATDDDGFVNLLLSIGGVVGRMELGPAPAPFMRQLHERYEPYTVPPAAWVASEFVLRVTFAAAAPVVDGNARAGEVAAHPLRVEESDDEIRIGRWDFRARLTPSTKAAGSRALWTGEVSCQMNPFAFDSLLRVIWAVFLPRAGGALFHACALRLGEAGVIFPGQSGAGKSTLARKVVEQERILTDELVAVSRGEMGRWRISGTPFWGEFQRGGGSIRSWPLNALSFLEQADGLSVRSIPASEAALRLLGCFLCFQTDADTAARNLAIAVDLCTEVNAVVLRSLRETPLAAIEATLAPYLPDRQRRDQPPTAREMISEFRWLLMQSKQYAYKPRGTSMRPWLRPGDALFIEAVGETELSPGDILLYWTPGSRAHEDRLTCHRLVARVAAELTPSGKQQFKFYMKGDALSAIEGFENGRQSEILGRVSAISRDGKTVPVPGRLGNLARLLGSLVATPILKMAGR
;
A
#
# COMPACT_ATOMS: atom_id res chain seq x y z
N MET A 1 -44.69 -36.34 -49.32
CA MET A 1 -43.54 -35.89 -50.14
C MET A 1 -42.44 -35.46 -49.17
N SER A 2 -41.36 -36.24 -49.11
CA SER A 2 -40.09 -35.86 -48.49
C SER A 2 -39.42 -34.73 -49.30
N PRO A 3 -38.23 -34.22 -48.93
CA PRO A 3 -37.72 -33.79 -47.61
C PRO A 3 -36.97 -32.43 -47.72
N GLU A 4 -36.77 -31.69 -46.62
CA GLU A 4 -35.69 -30.68 -46.57
C GLU A 4 -34.98 -30.64 -45.21
N SER A 5 -33.68 -30.96 -45.29
CA SER A 5 -32.52 -30.45 -44.53
C SER A 5 -32.71 -30.02 -43.07
N GLY A 6 -32.26 -30.89 -42.16
CA GLY A 6 -31.91 -30.52 -40.79
C GLY A 6 -30.47 -29.99 -40.73
N ASP A 7 -30.33 -28.72 -40.38
CA ASP A 7 -29.05 -28.09 -40.08
C ASP A 7 -28.47 -28.60 -38.76
N ILE A 8 -27.20 -28.97 -38.83
CA ILE A 8 -26.33 -29.37 -37.72
C ILE A 8 -25.95 -28.11 -36.96
N VAL A 9 -26.60 -27.87 -35.81
CA VAL A 9 -26.14 -26.90 -34.81
C VAL A 9 -25.22 -27.63 -33.84
N THR A 10 -23.91 -27.46 -34.04
CA THR A 10 -22.87 -27.83 -33.08
C THR A 10 -23.06 -27.04 -31.79
N ARG A 11 -23.53 -27.73 -30.75
CA ARG A 11 -23.54 -27.23 -29.37
C ARG A 11 -22.09 -27.15 -28.86
N GLU A 12 -21.46 -25.99 -28.97
CA GLU A 12 -20.30 -25.67 -28.13
C GLU A 12 -20.80 -25.33 -26.73
N SER A 13 -20.59 -26.28 -25.82
CA SER A 13 -20.75 -26.11 -24.39
C SER A 13 -19.75 -25.06 -23.90
N GLY A 14 -20.22 -23.83 -23.74
CA GLY A 14 -19.55 -22.77 -22.99
C GLY A 14 -19.39 -23.20 -21.52
N ARG A 15 -18.32 -23.92 -21.22
CA ARG A 15 -17.83 -24.12 -19.86
C ARG A 15 -17.42 -22.73 -19.36
N SER A 16 -18.28 -22.10 -18.56
CA SER A 16 -17.88 -20.96 -17.75
C SER A 16 -16.71 -21.42 -16.89
N VAL A 17 -15.50 -20.99 -17.23
CA VAL A 17 -14.35 -21.13 -16.35
C VAL A 17 -14.62 -20.17 -15.21
N ARG A 18 -15.33 -20.66 -14.18
CA ARG A 18 -15.31 -20.06 -12.86
C ARG A 18 -13.87 -20.17 -12.39
N THR A 19 -13.12 -19.09 -12.55
CA THR A 19 -11.83 -18.87 -11.88
C THR A 19 -12.08 -18.97 -10.38
N ALA A 20 -11.89 -20.16 -9.83
CA ALA A 20 -11.73 -20.36 -8.41
C ALA A 20 -10.43 -19.68 -8.01
N ILE A 21 -10.54 -18.44 -7.54
CA ILE A 21 -9.48 -17.75 -6.82
C ILE A 21 -9.37 -18.47 -5.48
N ASP A 22 -8.37 -19.35 -5.37
CA ASP A 22 -7.97 -19.96 -4.11
C ASP A 22 -7.44 -18.84 -3.16
N PRO A 23 -8.08 -18.64 -1.99
CA PRO A 23 -7.78 -17.53 -1.10
C PRO A 23 -6.57 -17.87 -0.23
N ARG A 24 -5.38 -17.46 -0.64
CA ARG A 24 -4.16 -17.70 0.13
C ARG A 24 -3.72 -16.45 0.88
N GLY A 25 -3.52 -16.62 2.19
CA GLY A 25 -2.32 -16.11 2.88
C GLY A 25 -2.37 -14.76 3.59
N GLY A 26 -3.41 -13.95 3.41
CA GLY A 26 -3.47 -12.61 4.01
C GLY A 26 -4.13 -12.50 5.39
N GLY A 27 -4.32 -13.59 6.14
CA GLY A 27 -4.96 -13.46 7.46
C GLY A 27 -4.01 -12.78 8.43
N GLY A 28 -4.30 -11.55 8.86
CA GLY A 28 -3.50 -10.88 9.90
C GLY A 28 -3.27 -11.80 11.10
N ALA A 29 -2.11 -11.66 11.74
CA ALA A 29 -1.67 -12.55 12.80
C ALA A 29 -2.65 -12.52 13.98
N THR A 30 -3.38 -13.61 14.23
CA THR A 30 -4.26 -13.73 15.40
C THR A 30 -3.43 -14.05 16.63
N ASP A 31 -3.34 -13.14 17.60
CA ASP A 31 -2.70 -13.42 18.89
C ASP A 31 -3.57 -14.32 19.77
N ASP A 32 -2.98 -14.82 20.85
CA ASP A 32 -3.58 -15.83 21.76
C ASP A 32 -4.93 -15.37 22.34
N ASP A 33 -5.17 -14.05 22.41
CA ASP A 33 -6.41 -13.42 22.86
C ASP A 33 -7.49 -13.29 21.76
N GLY A 34 -7.26 -13.83 20.55
CA GLY A 34 -8.20 -13.78 19.42
C GLY A 34 -8.19 -12.47 18.61
N PHE A 35 -7.22 -11.59 18.87
CA PHE A 35 -7.04 -10.32 18.16
C PHE A 35 -6.23 -10.51 16.87
N VAL A 36 -6.70 -9.98 15.75
CA VAL A 36 -5.99 -9.95 14.47
C VAL A 36 -5.09 -8.71 14.41
N ASN A 37 -3.78 -8.91 14.31
CA ASN A 37 -2.82 -7.83 14.13
C ASN A 37 -2.76 -7.40 12.66
N LEU A 38 -3.02 -6.11 12.46
CA LEU A 38 -2.79 -5.41 11.21
C LEU A 38 -1.72 -4.35 11.47
N LEU A 39 -0.62 -4.38 10.71
CA LEU A 39 0.43 -3.36 10.79
C LEU A 39 0.47 -2.59 9.46
N LEU A 40 0.08 -1.32 9.48
CA LEU A 40 -0.02 -0.49 8.28
C LEU A 40 1.09 0.54 8.22
N SER A 41 1.64 0.73 7.03
CA SER A 41 2.65 1.74 6.74
C SER A 41 2.14 2.67 5.64
N ILE A 42 1.80 3.92 5.98
CA ILE A 42 1.28 4.91 5.02
C ILE A 42 2.04 6.21 5.23
N GLY A 43 2.65 6.73 4.16
CA GLY A 43 3.41 7.99 4.21
C GLY A 43 4.57 7.97 5.21
N GLY A 44 5.19 6.81 5.45
CA GLY A 44 6.29 6.64 6.41
C GLY A 44 5.86 6.46 7.87
N VAL A 45 4.58 6.68 8.20
CA VAL A 45 4.03 6.39 9.54
C VAL A 45 3.56 4.94 9.59
N VAL A 46 4.01 4.23 10.63
CA VAL A 46 3.63 2.84 10.90
C VAL A 46 2.70 2.79 12.12
N GLY A 47 1.55 2.16 11.96
CA GLY A 47 0.54 1.98 12.99
C GLY A 47 0.17 0.51 13.18
N ARG A 48 0.10 0.06 14.42
CA ARG A 48 -0.39 -1.29 14.79
C ARG A 48 -1.85 -1.22 15.19
N MET A 49 -2.68 -2.09 14.63
CA MET A 49 -4.07 -2.26 14.99
C MET A 49 -4.27 -3.71 15.44
N GLU A 50 -4.59 -3.88 16.71
CA GLU A 50 -5.03 -5.13 17.29
C GLU A 50 -6.55 -5.16 17.12
N LEU A 51 -7.02 -5.86 16.09
CA LEU A 51 -8.43 -5.93 15.73
C LEU A 51 -9.12 -7.05 16.53
N GLY A 52 -10.08 -6.68 17.36
CA GLY A 52 -10.88 -7.61 18.14
C GLY A 52 -11.73 -8.55 17.26
N PRO A 53 -12.36 -9.56 17.87
CA PRO A 53 -13.10 -10.58 17.15
C PRO A 53 -14.27 -9.97 16.35
N ALA A 54 -14.40 -10.39 15.10
CA ALA A 54 -15.49 -10.00 14.21
C ALA A 54 -15.76 -11.12 13.18
N PRO A 55 -16.94 -11.14 12.53
CA PRO A 55 -17.28 -12.12 11.50
C PRO A 55 -16.26 -12.15 10.37
N ALA A 56 -15.93 -13.36 9.90
CA ALA A 56 -14.94 -13.58 8.86
C ALA A 56 -15.16 -12.75 7.57
N PRO A 57 -16.40 -12.53 7.07
CA PRO A 57 -16.62 -11.68 5.89
C PRO A 57 -16.17 -10.23 6.11
N PHE A 58 -16.43 -9.67 7.29
CA PHE A 58 -16.03 -8.30 7.62
C PHE A 58 -14.50 -8.18 7.72
N MET A 59 -13.86 -9.12 8.42
CA MET A 59 -12.40 -9.15 8.52
C MET A 59 -11.72 -9.31 7.15
N ARG A 60 -12.33 -10.09 6.25
CA ARG A 60 -11.83 -10.26 4.87
C ARG A 60 -11.88 -8.97 4.07
N GLN A 61 -12.98 -8.21 4.17
CA GLN A 61 -13.11 -6.90 3.52
C GLN A 61 -12.07 -5.90 4.03
N LEU A 62 -11.82 -5.86 5.35
CA LEU A 62 -10.75 -5.02 5.91
C LEU A 62 -9.39 -5.45 5.35
N HIS A 63 -9.12 -6.75 5.37
CA HIS A 63 -7.85 -7.25 4.86
C HIS A 63 -7.64 -6.90 3.38
N GLU A 64 -8.59 -7.22 2.50
CA GLU A 64 -8.49 -6.92 1.06
C GLU A 64 -8.25 -5.44 0.77
N ARG A 65 -8.85 -4.54 1.55
CA ARG A 65 -8.66 -3.09 1.40
C ARG A 65 -7.28 -2.62 1.81
N TYR A 66 -6.74 -3.13 2.91
CA TYR A 66 -5.51 -2.62 3.51
C TYR A 66 -4.27 -3.44 3.20
N GLU A 67 -4.41 -4.65 2.66
CA GLU A 67 -3.31 -5.56 2.32
C GLU A 67 -2.13 -4.86 1.62
N PRO A 68 -2.35 -4.02 0.58
CA PRO A 68 -1.26 -3.31 -0.11
C PRO A 68 -0.35 -2.46 0.79
N TYR A 69 -0.87 -2.04 1.94
CA TYR A 69 -0.21 -1.16 2.90
C TYR A 69 0.29 -1.90 4.14
N THR A 70 0.19 -3.24 4.14
CA THR A 70 0.62 -4.07 5.26
C THR A 70 2.12 -4.33 5.26
N VAL A 71 2.67 -4.43 6.47
CA VAL A 71 4.00 -4.94 6.77
C VAL A 71 3.81 -6.17 7.67
N PRO A 72 4.69 -7.20 7.63
CA PRO A 72 4.55 -8.32 8.56
C PRO A 72 4.53 -7.81 10.02
N PRO A 73 3.54 -8.18 10.83
CA PRO A 73 3.24 -7.55 12.12
C PRO A 73 4.19 -7.96 13.26
N ALA A 74 5.48 -8.17 12.96
CA ALA A 74 6.48 -8.60 13.93
C ALA A 74 6.64 -7.56 15.06
N ALA A 75 6.85 -8.04 16.29
CA ALA A 75 6.85 -7.19 17.49
C ALA A 75 7.96 -6.12 17.50
N TRP A 76 9.04 -6.33 16.76
CA TRP A 76 10.19 -5.41 16.69
C TRP A 76 10.03 -4.28 15.67
N VAL A 77 9.01 -4.33 14.81
CA VAL A 77 8.77 -3.24 13.85
C VAL A 77 8.33 -2.01 14.63
N ALA A 78 9.06 -0.91 14.47
CA ALA A 78 8.75 0.33 15.15
C ALA A 78 7.42 0.91 14.63
N SER A 79 6.55 1.30 15.56
CA SER A 79 5.27 1.95 15.30
C SER A 79 5.20 3.29 16.01
N GLU A 80 4.47 4.24 15.45
CA GLU A 80 4.14 5.51 16.10
C GLU A 80 2.96 5.33 17.08
N PHE A 81 2.10 4.34 16.82
CA PHE A 81 0.99 4.00 17.70
C PHE A 81 0.57 2.52 17.65
N VAL A 82 -0.12 2.08 18.70
CA VAL A 82 -0.85 0.82 18.82
C VAL A 82 -2.30 1.11 19.21
N LEU A 83 -3.25 0.55 18.47
CA LEU A 83 -4.68 0.67 18.73
C LEU A 83 -5.29 -0.70 18.99
N ARG A 84 -5.88 -0.88 20.17
CA ARG A 84 -6.73 -2.03 20.47
C ARG A 84 -8.16 -1.72 20.08
N VAL A 85 -8.65 -2.37 19.03
CA VAL A 85 -9.95 -2.09 18.41
C VAL A 85 -10.98 -3.13 18.83
N THR A 86 -12.00 -2.70 19.55
CA THR A 86 -13.18 -3.50 19.85
C THR A 86 -14.31 -3.14 18.89
N PHE A 87 -14.84 -4.13 18.18
CA PHE A 87 -15.96 -3.93 17.27
C PHE A 87 -17.29 -4.01 18.03
N ALA A 88 -18.13 -2.98 17.85
CA ALA A 88 -19.50 -2.96 18.33
C ALA A 88 -20.47 -3.25 17.17
N ALA A 89 -21.67 -3.76 17.48
CA ALA A 89 -22.72 -3.89 16.49
C ALA A 89 -23.00 -2.51 15.86
N ALA A 90 -23.14 -2.45 14.53
CA ALA A 90 -23.60 -1.24 13.88
C ALA A 90 -25.01 -0.92 14.38
N ALA A 91 -25.25 0.34 14.78
CA ALA A 91 -26.60 0.74 15.15
C ALA A 91 -27.55 0.47 13.96
N PRO A 92 -28.77 -0.05 14.21
CA PRO A 92 -29.74 -0.25 13.14
C PRO A 92 -29.91 1.06 12.36
N VAL A 93 -30.19 0.95 11.05
CA VAL A 93 -30.48 2.12 10.21
C VAL A 93 -31.77 2.75 10.73
N VAL A 94 -31.67 3.68 11.68
CA VAL A 94 -32.76 4.59 11.99
C VAL A 94 -32.92 5.50 10.77
N ASP A 95 -34.16 5.81 10.39
CA ASP A 95 -34.54 6.63 9.23
C ASP A 95 -33.50 7.72 8.90
N GLY A 96 -33.28 8.01 7.62
CA GLY A 96 -32.24 8.94 7.17
C GLY A 96 -32.23 10.32 7.87
N ASN A 97 -33.40 10.78 8.35
CA ASN A 97 -33.53 12.00 9.15
C ASN A 97 -32.97 11.87 10.59
N ALA A 98 -33.06 10.70 11.21
CA ALA A 98 -32.50 10.43 12.54
C ALA A 98 -30.97 10.35 12.50
N ARG A 99 -30.39 9.75 11.45
CA ARG A 99 -28.93 9.77 11.22
C ARG A 99 -28.38 11.18 11.00
N ALA A 100 -29.09 12.04 10.27
CA ALA A 100 -28.70 13.44 10.14
C ALA A 100 -28.71 14.15 11.52
N GLY A 101 -29.69 13.84 12.37
CA GLY A 101 -29.75 14.30 13.76
C GLY A 101 -28.61 13.77 14.64
N GLU A 102 -28.25 12.49 14.54
CA GLU A 102 -27.11 11.90 15.28
C GLU A 102 -25.75 12.45 14.82
N VAL A 103 -25.57 12.63 13.50
CA VAL A 103 -24.37 13.25 12.92
C VAL A 103 -24.25 14.71 13.36
N ALA A 104 -25.35 15.45 13.40
CA ALA A 104 -25.39 16.82 13.90
C ALA A 104 -25.16 16.89 15.43
N ALA A 105 -25.63 15.90 16.19
CA ALA A 105 -25.48 15.83 17.64
C ALA A 105 -24.07 15.38 18.07
N HIS A 106 -23.40 14.52 17.29
CA HIS A 106 -22.06 14.01 17.56
C HIS A 106 -21.16 14.18 16.33
N PRO A 107 -20.83 15.44 15.95
CA PRO A 107 -19.87 15.69 14.89
C PRO A 107 -18.52 15.07 15.28
N LEU A 108 -17.71 14.74 14.28
CA LEU A 108 -16.34 14.28 14.54
C LEU A 108 -15.60 15.33 15.38
N ARG A 109 -15.08 14.91 16.53
CA ARG A 109 -14.24 15.72 17.42
C ARG A 109 -12.91 15.02 17.61
N VAL A 110 -11.83 15.80 17.52
CA VAL A 110 -10.49 15.36 17.84
C VAL A 110 -9.89 16.38 18.80
N GLU A 111 -9.65 15.93 20.03
CA GLU A 111 -9.01 16.71 21.07
C GLU A 111 -7.64 16.11 21.33
N GLU A 112 -6.62 16.97 21.30
CA GLU A 112 -5.23 16.57 21.36
C GLU A 112 -4.51 17.37 22.44
N SER A 113 -3.76 16.67 23.27
CA SER A 113 -2.77 17.23 24.20
C SER A 113 -1.48 16.40 24.15
N ASP A 114 -0.46 16.83 24.89
CA ASP A 114 0.79 16.09 25.01
C ASP A 114 0.63 14.72 25.69
N ASP A 115 -0.41 14.57 26.51
CA ASP A 115 -0.65 13.37 27.33
C ASP A 115 -1.81 12.50 26.81
N GLU A 116 -2.66 13.02 25.92
CA GLU A 116 -3.86 12.32 25.50
C GLU A 116 -4.35 12.77 24.12
N ILE A 117 -4.81 11.81 23.31
CA ILE A 117 -5.59 12.05 22.09
C ILE A 117 -6.96 11.42 22.27
N ARG A 118 -8.02 12.22 22.20
CA ARG A 118 -9.42 11.77 22.23
C ARG A 118 -10.07 12.03 20.88
N ILE A 119 -10.62 10.98 20.29
CA ILE A 119 -11.34 11.03 19.02
C ILE A 119 -12.75 10.50 19.26
N GLY A 120 -13.75 11.21 18.77
CA GLY A 120 -15.14 10.77 18.86
C GLY A 120 -15.94 11.10 17.60
N ARG A 121 -16.67 10.13 17.09
CA ARG A 121 -17.73 10.25 16.09
C ARG A 121 -18.87 9.32 16.52
N TRP A 122 -20.09 9.55 16.04
CA TRP A 122 -21.25 8.73 16.39
C TRP A 122 -21.05 7.20 16.21
N ASP A 123 -20.16 6.76 15.31
CA ASP A 123 -19.86 5.35 15.01
C ASP A 123 -18.49 4.84 15.51
N PHE A 124 -17.65 5.69 16.11
CA PHE A 124 -16.40 5.25 16.76
C PHE A 124 -15.88 6.23 17.82
N ARG A 125 -15.16 5.71 18.80
CA ARG A 125 -14.43 6.48 19.81
C ARG A 125 -13.05 5.88 20.00
N ALA A 126 -12.04 6.75 20.13
CA ALA A 126 -10.68 6.33 20.44
C ALA A 126 -10.07 7.22 21.53
N ARG A 127 -9.26 6.61 22.38
CA ARG A 127 -8.47 7.30 23.41
C ARG A 127 -7.06 6.74 23.39
N LEU A 128 -6.07 7.59 23.12
CA LEU A 128 -4.65 7.22 23.09
C LEU A 128 -3.89 8.02 24.13
N THR A 129 -2.89 7.39 24.74
CA THR A 129 -1.94 8.03 25.67
C THR A 129 -0.51 7.67 25.24
N PRO A 130 0.46 8.57 25.44
CA PRO A 130 1.85 8.29 25.11
C PRO A 130 2.47 7.39 26.19
N SER A 131 3.29 6.45 25.77
CA SER A 131 4.19 5.74 26.67
C SER A 131 5.27 6.66 27.24
N THR A 132 5.76 6.34 28.43
CA THR A 132 6.90 7.05 29.04
C THR A 132 8.12 6.98 28.12
N LYS A 133 8.65 8.15 27.73
CA LYS A 133 9.79 8.28 26.81
C LYS A 133 11.04 7.65 27.40
N ALA A 134 11.73 6.80 26.63
CA ALA A 134 13.17 6.63 26.82
C ALA A 134 13.87 7.88 26.27
N ALA A 135 14.97 8.32 26.89
CA ALA A 135 15.68 9.52 26.46
C ALA A 135 16.03 9.45 24.95
N GLY A 136 15.48 10.38 24.16
CA GLY A 136 15.73 10.48 22.72
C GLY A 136 14.80 9.69 21.79
N SER A 137 13.78 8.97 22.29
CA SER A 137 12.80 8.28 21.44
C SER A 137 11.50 9.08 21.26
N ARG A 138 10.84 8.93 20.10
CA ARG A 138 9.42 9.29 19.97
C ARG A 138 8.60 8.43 20.93
N ALA A 139 7.59 9.02 21.56
CA ALA A 139 6.70 8.27 22.43
C ALA A 139 5.81 7.37 21.55
N LEU A 140 5.80 6.07 21.83
CA LEU A 140 4.80 5.17 21.25
C LEU A 140 3.45 5.52 21.89
N TRP A 141 2.44 5.78 21.07
CA TRP A 141 1.08 6.02 21.56
C TRP A 141 0.30 4.72 21.65
N THR A 142 -0.35 4.47 22.77
CA THR A 142 -1.19 3.28 22.96
C THR A 142 -2.61 3.70 23.26
N GLY A 143 -3.59 3.08 22.62
CA GLY A 143 -4.97 3.45 22.84
C GLY A 143 -6.00 2.36 22.60
N GLU A 144 -7.17 2.60 23.16
CA GLU A 144 -8.36 1.78 23.00
C GLU A 144 -9.33 2.44 22.04
N VAL A 145 -9.96 1.63 21.21
CA VAL A 145 -10.93 2.05 20.20
C VAL A 145 -12.19 1.21 20.32
N SER A 146 -13.34 1.87 20.40
CA SER A 146 -14.63 1.26 20.11
C SER A 146 -15.08 1.71 18.73
N CYS A 147 -15.31 0.78 17.80
CA CYS A 147 -15.70 1.09 16.43
C CYS A 147 -16.90 0.23 16.02
N GLN A 148 -17.93 0.82 15.42
CA GLN A 148 -19.00 0.01 14.82
C GLN A 148 -18.43 -0.88 13.73
N MET A 149 -18.98 -2.09 13.61
CA MET A 149 -18.61 -3.09 12.61
C MET A 149 -19.13 -2.69 11.22
N ASN A 150 -18.50 -1.66 10.67
CA ASN A 150 -18.83 -1.01 9.41
C ASN A 150 -17.52 -0.60 8.73
N PRO A 151 -17.24 -1.05 7.49
CA PRO A 151 -16.01 -0.69 6.79
C PRO A 151 -15.81 0.82 6.64
N PHE A 152 -16.89 1.59 6.50
CA PHE A 152 -16.82 3.06 6.43
C PHE A 152 -16.41 3.69 7.77
N ALA A 153 -16.87 3.14 8.89
CA ALA A 153 -16.48 3.61 10.23
C ALA A 153 -14.99 3.37 10.47
N PHE A 154 -14.51 2.17 10.14
CA PHE A 154 -13.10 1.81 10.29
C PHE A 154 -12.19 2.60 9.33
N ASP A 155 -12.59 2.80 8.07
CA ASP A 155 -11.85 3.65 7.12
C ASP A 155 -11.76 5.09 7.61
N SER A 156 -12.85 5.64 8.11
CA SER A 156 -12.87 6.99 8.67
C SER A 156 -12.00 7.11 9.92
N LEU A 157 -12.03 6.13 10.81
CA LEU A 157 -11.14 6.07 11.97
C LEU A 157 -9.68 6.14 11.51
N LEU A 158 -9.27 5.31 10.54
CA LEU A 158 -7.89 5.32 10.05
C LEU A 158 -7.52 6.64 9.37
N ARG A 159 -8.44 7.26 8.60
CA ARG A 159 -8.22 8.60 8.04
C ARG A 159 -7.93 9.63 9.15
N VAL A 160 -8.69 9.61 10.24
CA VAL A 160 -8.49 10.51 11.39
C VAL A 160 -7.17 10.22 12.09
N ILE A 161 -6.87 8.95 12.38
CA ILE A 161 -5.62 8.55 13.03
C ILE A 161 -4.41 9.00 12.19
N TRP A 162 -4.40 8.77 10.87
CA TRP A 162 -3.29 9.23 10.04
C TRP A 162 -3.24 10.76 9.90
N ALA A 163 -4.37 11.47 9.90
CA ALA A 163 -4.40 12.93 9.95
C ALA A 163 -3.78 13.50 11.24
N VAL A 164 -3.79 12.74 12.34
CA VAL A 164 -3.19 13.10 13.63
C VAL A 164 -1.67 12.80 13.65
N PHE A 165 -1.26 11.62 13.17
CA PHE A 165 0.13 11.16 13.30
C PHE A 165 1.06 11.58 12.16
N LEU A 166 0.55 11.79 10.94
CA LEU A 166 1.38 12.19 9.81
C LEU A 166 1.99 13.61 10.01
N PRO A 167 1.24 14.62 10.49
CA PRO A 167 1.80 15.93 10.86
C PRO A 167 2.88 15.87 11.94
N ARG A 168 2.73 15.00 12.94
CA ARG A 168 3.76 14.77 13.97
C ARG A 168 5.06 14.21 13.39
N ALA A 169 4.95 13.45 12.31
CA ALA A 169 6.10 12.92 11.57
C ALA A 169 6.68 13.92 10.55
N GLY A 170 6.12 15.13 10.42
CA GLY A 170 6.54 16.14 9.44
C GLY A 170 5.95 15.95 8.05
N GLY A 171 4.87 15.19 7.92
CA GLY A 171 4.10 14.98 6.68
C GLY A 171 2.64 15.40 6.83
N ALA A 172 1.81 15.17 5.81
CA ALA A 172 0.39 15.51 5.87
C ALA A 172 -0.44 14.70 4.87
N LEU A 173 -1.73 14.59 5.15
CA LEU A 173 -2.72 14.07 4.21
C LEU A 173 -3.38 15.25 3.48
N PHE A 174 -3.45 15.14 2.15
CA PHE A 174 -4.08 16.15 1.31
C PHE A 174 -5.21 15.55 0.47
N HIS A 175 -6.31 16.29 0.36
CA HIS A 175 -7.33 16.06 -0.65
C HIS A 175 -6.79 16.38 -2.05
N ALA A 176 -6.27 15.35 -2.72
CA ALA A 176 -5.61 15.47 -4.01
C ALA A 176 -5.66 14.16 -4.79
N CYS A 177 -5.55 14.26 -6.11
CA CYS A 177 -5.16 13.13 -6.93
C CYS A 177 -3.64 13.15 -7.07
N ALA A 178 -2.99 12.00 -6.93
CA ALA A 178 -1.55 11.86 -7.04
C ALA A 178 -1.21 10.91 -8.18
N LEU A 179 -0.38 11.40 -9.11
CA LEU A 179 0.05 10.66 -10.28
C LEU A 179 1.57 10.55 -10.35
N ARG A 180 2.02 9.47 -10.98
CA ARG A 180 3.40 9.27 -11.40
C ARG A 180 3.55 9.59 -12.89
N LEU A 181 4.40 10.57 -13.19
CA LEU A 181 4.80 10.96 -14.53
C LEU A 181 6.26 10.57 -14.73
N GLY A 182 6.51 9.35 -15.23
CA GLY A 182 7.86 8.77 -15.25
C GLY A 182 8.35 8.42 -13.84
N GLU A 183 9.47 8.97 -13.41
CA GLU A 183 9.96 8.83 -12.02
C GLU A 183 9.46 9.97 -11.12
N ALA A 184 8.72 10.94 -11.66
CA ALA A 184 8.28 12.12 -10.95
C ALA A 184 6.88 11.96 -10.37
N GLY A 185 6.73 12.26 -9.08
CA GLY A 185 5.43 12.35 -8.42
C GLY A 185 4.84 13.76 -8.57
N VAL A 186 3.56 13.83 -8.97
CA VAL A 186 2.81 15.09 -9.08
C VAL A 186 1.51 14.94 -8.30
N ILE A 187 1.17 15.94 -7.50
CA ILE A 187 -0.14 16.01 -6.88
C ILE A 187 -0.98 17.11 -7.51
N PHE A 188 -2.27 16.85 -7.57
CA PHE A 188 -3.31 17.75 -8.07
C PHE A 188 -4.27 18.05 -6.92
N PRO A 189 -3.92 18.98 -6.03
CA PRO A 189 -4.77 19.33 -4.89
C PRO A 189 -6.03 20.03 -5.38
N GLY A 190 -7.13 19.79 -4.69
CA GLY A 190 -8.35 20.53 -4.93
C GLY A 190 -9.53 19.95 -4.17
N GLN A 191 -10.51 20.79 -3.90
CA GLN A 191 -11.78 20.38 -3.30
C GLN A 191 -12.58 19.45 -4.23
N SER A 192 -13.68 18.89 -3.73
CA SER A 192 -14.61 18.13 -4.56
C SER A 192 -15.06 18.98 -5.76
N GLY A 193 -15.16 18.37 -6.95
CA GLY A 193 -15.51 19.07 -8.19
C GLY A 193 -14.33 19.70 -8.96
N ALA A 194 -13.12 19.78 -8.41
CA ALA A 194 -11.95 20.38 -9.08
C ALA A 194 -11.45 19.63 -10.36
N GLY A 195 -12.05 18.49 -10.71
CA GLY A 195 -11.66 17.71 -11.89
C GLY A 195 -10.65 16.58 -11.66
N LYS A 196 -10.27 16.30 -10.40
CA LYS A 196 -9.32 15.24 -10.00
C LYS A 196 -9.69 13.85 -10.55
N SER A 197 -10.93 13.39 -10.33
CA SER A 197 -11.38 12.09 -10.84
C SER A 197 -11.46 12.05 -12.37
N THR A 198 -11.71 13.20 -13.01
CA THR A 198 -11.65 13.31 -14.48
C THR A 198 -10.22 13.16 -14.98
N LEU A 199 -9.24 13.71 -14.28
CA LEU A 199 -7.82 13.51 -14.59
C LEU A 199 -7.40 12.06 -14.39
N ALA A 200 -7.76 11.44 -13.26
CA ALA A 200 -7.45 10.04 -12.96
C ALA A 200 -8.00 9.08 -14.04
N ARG A 201 -9.22 9.35 -14.55
CA ARG A 201 -9.84 8.58 -15.65
C ARG A 201 -9.07 8.64 -16.98
N LYS A 202 -8.22 9.64 -17.20
CA LYS A 202 -7.42 9.76 -18.42
C LYS A 202 -6.16 8.88 -18.39
N VAL A 203 -5.80 8.35 -17.22
CA VAL A 203 -4.60 7.52 -17.07
C VAL A 203 -4.93 6.08 -17.47
N VAL A 204 -4.25 5.58 -18.51
CA VAL A 204 -4.43 4.22 -19.04
C VAL A 204 -3.75 3.19 -18.14
N GLU A 205 -2.50 3.47 -17.76
CA GLU A 205 -1.69 2.63 -16.86
C GLU A 205 -2.08 2.92 -15.40
N GLN A 206 -2.89 2.06 -14.79
CA GLN A 206 -3.42 2.28 -13.44
C GLN A 206 -2.32 2.37 -12.38
N GLU A 207 -1.17 1.77 -12.62
CA GLU A 207 0.03 1.80 -11.77
C GLU A 207 0.61 3.21 -11.65
N ARG A 208 0.25 4.12 -12.55
CA ARG A 208 0.64 5.53 -12.48
C ARG A 208 -0.26 6.35 -11.57
N ILE A 209 -1.43 5.85 -11.18
CA ILE A 209 -2.30 6.50 -10.20
C ILE A 209 -1.87 6.01 -8.82
N LEU A 210 -1.47 6.92 -7.94
CA LEU A 210 -1.16 6.57 -6.56
C LEU A 210 -2.42 6.59 -5.69
N THR A 211 -3.27 7.60 -5.89
CA THR A 211 -4.57 7.78 -5.21
C THR A 211 -5.35 8.92 -5.89
N ASP A 212 -6.68 8.90 -5.80
CA ASP A 212 -7.59 9.89 -6.38
C ASP A 212 -8.27 10.79 -5.34
N GLU A 213 -8.13 10.50 -4.05
CA GLU A 213 -8.83 11.22 -2.97
C GLU A 213 -7.88 11.78 -1.91
N LEU A 214 -7.14 10.92 -1.19
CA LEU A 214 -6.22 11.33 -0.14
C LEU A 214 -4.81 10.84 -0.43
N VAL A 215 -3.88 11.77 -0.58
CA VAL A 215 -2.44 11.49 -0.74
C VAL A 215 -1.70 11.75 0.56
N ALA A 216 -0.76 10.86 0.91
CA ALA A 216 0.19 11.10 1.97
C ALA A 216 1.44 11.76 1.39
N VAL A 217 1.80 12.92 1.93
CA VAL A 217 3.03 13.62 1.59
C VAL A 217 3.91 13.65 2.83
N SER A 218 5.17 13.25 2.70
CA SER A 218 6.09 13.14 3.84
C SER A 218 7.52 13.45 3.41
N ARG A 219 8.39 13.76 4.37
CA ARG A 219 9.83 13.86 4.11
C ARG A 219 10.45 12.47 4.11
N GLY A 220 11.25 12.15 3.10
CA GLY A 220 12.17 11.01 3.13
C GLY A 220 13.32 11.22 4.11
N GLU A 221 14.15 10.20 4.35
CA GLU A 221 15.28 10.30 5.29
C GLU A 221 16.30 11.40 4.90
N MET A 222 16.44 11.73 3.61
CA MET A 222 17.25 12.87 3.15
C MET A 222 16.53 14.23 3.22
N GLY A 223 15.38 14.30 3.89
CA GLY A 223 14.60 15.52 4.09
C GLY A 223 13.72 15.94 2.90
N ARG A 224 13.80 15.26 1.75
CA ARG A 224 13.04 15.62 0.55
C ARG A 224 11.60 15.17 0.59
N TRP A 225 10.71 15.95 0.00
CA TRP A 225 9.29 15.61 -0.12
C TRP A 225 9.05 14.40 -1.04
N ARG A 226 8.22 13.49 -0.55
CA ARG A 226 7.76 12.30 -1.27
C ARG A 226 6.26 12.16 -1.13
N ILE A 227 5.65 11.51 -2.10
CA ILE A 227 4.22 11.19 -2.13
C ILE A 227 4.01 9.69 -2.11
N SER A 228 3.04 9.25 -1.32
CA SER A 228 2.59 7.86 -1.26
C SER A 228 1.10 7.79 -1.57
N GLY A 229 0.70 6.71 -2.24
CA GLY A 229 -0.70 6.30 -2.26
C GLY A 229 -1.21 6.04 -0.84
N THR A 230 -2.53 6.02 -0.69
CA THR A 230 -3.19 5.65 0.57
C THR A 230 -4.34 4.68 0.26
N PRO A 231 -4.78 3.87 1.23
CA PRO A 231 -5.96 3.02 1.06
C PRO A 231 -7.29 3.80 1.03
N PHE A 232 -7.23 5.14 1.10
CA PHE A 232 -8.39 6.01 1.17
C PHE A 232 -8.77 6.50 -0.23
N TRP A 233 -9.43 5.62 -0.97
CA TRP A 233 -9.87 5.87 -2.34
C TRP A 233 -11.18 6.63 -2.41
N GLY A 234 -11.29 7.47 -3.44
CA GLY A 234 -12.54 8.06 -3.88
C GLY A 234 -13.33 7.09 -4.76
N GLU A 235 -14.23 7.65 -5.58
CA GLU A 235 -15.13 6.88 -6.46
C GLU A 235 -14.39 6.01 -7.49
N PHE A 236 -13.13 6.33 -7.83
CA PHE A 236 -12.42 5.63 -8.90
C PHE A 236 -11.80 4.31 -8.44
N GLN A 237 -11.49 4.15 -7.14
CA GLN A 237 -10.96 2.92 -6.51
C GLN A 237 -9.84 2.22 -7.31
N ARG A 238 -8.96 3.00 -7.96
CA ARG A 238 -7.88 2.49 -8.82
C ARG A 238 -6.58 3.19 -8.48
N GLY A 239 -5.49 2.42 -8.46
CA GLY A 239 -4.14 2.91 -8.16
C GLY A 239 -3.56 2.36 -6.86
N GLY A 240 -2.39 2.88 -6.46
CA GLY A 240 -1.68 2.66 -5.17
C GLY A 240 -1.87 1.28 -4.55
N GLY A 241 -1.26 0.29 -5.20
CA GLY A 241 -1.22 -1.08 -4.73
C GLY A 241 0.00 -1.40 -3.86
N SER A 242 0.76 -0.42 -3.40
CA SER A 242 1.87 -0.66 -2.48
C SER A 242 2.18 0.58 -1.63
N ILE A 243 3.06 0.39 -0.64
CA ILE A 243 3.59 1.45 0.23
C ILE A 243 4.53 2.40 -0.54
N ARG A 244 4.94 2.03 -1.77
CA ARG A 244 5.95 2.74 -2.56
C ARG A 244 5.63 4.22 -2.72
N SER A 245 6.59 5.06 -2.34
CA SER A 245 6.51 6.52 -2.49
C SER A 245 7.36 7.04 -3.65
N TRP A 246 7.04 8.21 -4.17
CA TRP A 246 7.74 8.84 -5.29
C TRP A 246 8.21 10.25 -4.90
N PRO A 247 9.35 10.75 -5.42
CA PRO A 247 9.74 12.14 -5.21
C PRO A 247 8.60 13.09 -5.60
N LEU A 248 8.30 14.08 -4.77
CA LEU A 248 7.30 15.10 -5.10
C LEU A 248 7.97 16.21 -5.91
N ASN A 249 7.57 16.36 -7.16
CA ASN A 249 8.21 17.25 -8.11
C ASN A 249 7.38 18.48 -8.45
N ALA A 250 6.04 18.39 -8.38
CA ALA A 250 5.17 19.53 -8.62
C ALA A 250 3.83 19.42 -7.88
N LEU A 251 3.32 20.59 -7.48
CA LEU A 251 1.94 20.83 -7.06
C LEU A 251 1.19 21.46 -8.24
N SER A 252 0.18 20.78 -8.80
CA SER A 252 -0.55 21.27 -9.97
C SER A 252 -2.03 21.50 -9.65
N PHE A 253 -2.39 22.75 -9.36
CA PHE A 253 -3.78 23.14 -9.08
C PHE A 253 -4.60 23.19 -10.37
N LEU A 254 -5.69 22.44 -10.42
CA LEU A 254 -6.57 22.37 -11.60
C LEU A 254 -7.52 23.57 -11.66
N GLU A 255 -7.58 24.22 -12.82
CA GLU A 255 -8.58 25.23 -13.16
C GLU A 255 -9.27 24.83 -14.49
N GLN A 256 -10.60 24.95 -14.54
CA GLN A 256 -11.34 24.76 -15.79
C GLN A 256 -11.12 25.97 -16.70
N ALA A 257 -10.85 25.73 -17.98
CA ALA A 257 -10.66 26.77 -18.98
C ALA A 257 -10.97 26.23 -20.38
N ASP A 258 -11.10 27.13 -21.36
CA ASP A 258 -11.34 26.79 -22.77
C ASP A 258 -10.06 26.44 -23.54
N GLY A 259 -8.92 26.34 -22.83
CA GLY A 259 -7.60 26.09 -23.40
C GLY A 259 -6.65 25.43 -22.42
N LEU A 260 -5.65 24.72 -22.96
CA LEU A 260 -4.56 24.16 -22.17
C LEU A 260 -3.49 25.23 -21.91
N SER A 261 -3.25 25.56 -20.66
CA SER A 261 -2.14 26.43 -20.27
C SER A 261 -1.66 26.10 -18.86
N VAL A 262 -0.43 26.48 -18.55
CA VAL A 262 0.16 26.32 -17.22
C VAL A 262 0.91 27.59 -16.85
N ARG A 263 0.80 27.99 -15.58
CA ARG A 263 1.57 29.10 -15.02
C ARG A 263 2.10 28.73 -13.65
N SER A 264 3.32 29.14 -13.33
CA SER A 264 3.81 29.12 -11.96
C SER A 264 2.98 30.05 -11.07
N ILE A 265 2.88 29.67 -9.80
CA ILE A 265 2.31 30.52 -8.75
C ILE A 265 3.31 30.68 -7.61
N PRO A 266 3.30 31.82 -6.89
CA PRO A 266 4.18 32.03 -5.75
C PRO A 266 3.84 31.05 -4.62
N ALA A 267 4.85 30.73 -3.80
CA ALA A 267 4.71 29.80 -2.67
C ALA A 267 3.58 30.20 -1.70
N SER A 268 3.35 31.50 -1.50
CA SER A 268 2.27 32.02 -0.65
C SER A 268 0.88 31.70 -1.22
N GLU A 269 0.65 31.90 -2.52
CA GLU A 269 -0.61 31.52 -3.18
C GLU A 269 -0.81 30.00 -3.13
N ALA A 270 0.26 29.24 -3.38
CA ALA A 270 0.23 27.78 -3.31
C ALA A 270 -0.12 27.28 -1.91
N ALA A 271 0.51 27.83 -0.87
CA ALA A 271 0.26 27.44 0.52
C ALA A 271 -1.20 27.69 0.92
N LEU A 272 -1.77 28.85 0.57
CA LEU A 272 -3.18 29.16 0.84
C LEU A 272 -4.12 28.17 0.14
N ARG A 273 -3.90 27.87 -1.14
CA ARG A 273 -4.70 26.86 -1.87
C ARG A 273 -4.54 25.46 -1.26
N LEU A 274 -3.33 25.11 -0.83
CA LEU A 274 -3.01 23.80 -0.28
C LEU A 274 -3.59 23.60 1.13
N LEU A 275 -3.61 24.63 1.97
CA LEU A 275 -4.27 24.62 3.28
C LEU A 275 -5.76 24.26 3.17
N GLY A 276 -6.44 24.74 2.12
CA GLY A 276 -7.83 24.36 1.82
C GLY A 276 -8.01 22.89 1.40
N CYS A 277 -6.91 22.14 1.24
CA CYS A 277 -6.90 20.72 0.89
C CYS A 277 -6.33 19.85 2.02
N PHE A 278 -5.91 20.41 3.15
CA PHE A 278 -5.42 19.62 4.29
C PHE A 278 -6.55 18.77 4.86
N LEU A 279 -6.27 17.50 5.15
CA LEU A 279 -7.14 16.71 6.01
C LEU A 279 -6.73 16.94 7.46
N CYS A 280 -7.47 17.80 8.16
CA CYS A 280 -7.25 18.15 9.55
C CYS A 280 -8.58 18.17 10.31
N PHE A 281 -8.62 17.56 11.49
CA PHE A 281 -9.83 17.46 12.31
C PHE A 281 -9.69 18.16 13.67
N GLN A 282 -8.45 18.47 14.07
CA GLN A 282 -8.17 19.27 15.25
C GLN A 282 -8.32 20.76 14.94
N THR A 283 -8.65 21.54 15.96
CA THR A 283 -8.83 23.00 15.88
C THR A 283 -7.89 23.76 16.82
N ASP A 284 -6.97 23.07 17.49
CA ASP A 284 -6.00 23.69 18.40
C ASP A 284 -4.89 24.45 17.63
N ALA A 285 -4.30 25.43 18.32
CA ALA A 285 -3.31 26.33 17.75
C ALA A 285 -2.01 25.61 17.35
N ASP A 286 -1.60 24.58 18.10
CA ASP A 286 -0.35 23.85 17.83
C ASP A 286 -0.48 23.00 16.56
N THR A 287 -1.62 22.33 16.37
CA THR A 287 -1.92 21.62 15.12
C THR A 287 -1.99 22.57 13.94
N ALA A 288 -2.65 23.72 14.09
CA ALA A 288 -2.71 24.74 13.05
C ALA A 288 -1.31 25.24 12.67
N ALA A 289 -0.46 25.54 13.66
CA ALA A 289 0.91 25.97 13.45
C ALA A 289 1.77 24.91 12.74
N ARG A 290 1.66 23.63 13.15
CA ARG A 290 2.35 22.51 12.49
C ARG A 290 1.92 22.34 11.03
N ASN A 291 0.62 22.32 10.77
CA ASN A 291 0.09 22.14 9.41
C ASN A 291 0.47 23.32 8.50
N LEU A 292 0.45 24.55 9.04
CA LEU A 292 0.92 25.73 8.33
C LEU A 292 2.41 25.64 7.99
N ALA A 293 3.26 25.23 8.95
CA ALA A 293 4.68 25.03 8.72
C ALA A 293 4.94 24.00 7.61
N ILE A 294 4.25 22.85 7.65
CA ILE A 294 4.32 21.82 6.60
C ILE A 294 3.93 22.39 5.22
N ALA A 295 2.83 23.15 5.14
CA ALA A 295 2.37 23.76 3.89
C ALA A 295 3.39 24.75 3.32
N VAL A 296 3.96 25.61 4.17
CA VAL A 296 4.96 26.60 3.79
C VAL A 296 6.25 25.93 3.31
N ASP A 297 6.78 24.98 4.08
CA ASP A 297 7.97 24.20 3.71
C ASP A 297 7.77 23.48 2.37
N LEU A 298 6.61 22.85 2.19
CA LEU A 298 6.30 22.13 0.97
C LEU A 298 6.21 23.07 -0.24
N CYS A 299 5.51 24.19 -0.12
CA CYS A 299 5.32 25.15 -1.21
C CYS A 299 6.57 26.01 -1.49
N THR A 300 7.55 26.07 -0.59
CA THR A 300 8.84 26.72 -0.82
C THR A 300 9.84 25.80 -1.50
N GLU A 301 9.77 24.49 -1.24
CA GLU A 301 10.70 23.49 -1.79
C GLU A 301 10.21 22.83 -3.10
N VAL A 302 8.90 22.83 -3.35
CA VAL A 302 8.27 22.17 -4.52
C VAL A 302 7.59 23.20 -5.42
N ASN A 303 7.85 23.09 -6.72
CA ASN A 303 7.23 23.94 -7.73
C ASN A 303 5.71 23.84 -7.69
N ALA A 304 5.04 24.98 -7.61
CA ALA A 304 3.58 25.07 -7.68
C ALA A 304 3.14 25.75 -8.97
N VAL A 305 2.15 25.15 -9.63
CA VAL A 305 1.58 25.65 -10.88
C VAL A 305 0.06 25.60 -10.84
N VAL A 306 -0.56 26.46 -11.64
CA VAL A 306 -1.96 26.34 -12.02
C VAL A 306 -2.01 25.75 -13.42
N LEU A 307 -2.66 24.59 -13.54
CA LEU A 307 -2.94 23.91 -14.80
C LEU A 307 -4.38 24.19 -15.22
N ARG A 308 -4.52 24.91 -16.32
CA ARG A 308 -5.78 25.14 -17.01
C ARG A 308 -5.94 24.12 -18.12
N SER A 309 -7.08 23.45 -18.17
CA SER A 309 -7.33 22.44 -19.20
C SER A 309 -8.83 22.29 -19.49
N LEU A 310 -9.13 21.81 -20.70
CA LEU A 310 -10.48 21.36 -21.04
C LEU A 310 -10.70 19.94 -20.53
N ARG A 311 -11.97 19.57 -20.34
CA ARG A 311 -12.36 18.21 -19.97
C ARG A 311 -11.79 17.15 -20.92
N GLU A 312 -11.70 17.45 -22.21
CA GLU A 312 -11.23 16.52 -23.25
C GLU A 312 -9.71 16.53 -23.47
N THR A 313 -8.96 17.42 -22.80
CA THR A 313 -7.51 17.52 -22.98
C THR A 313 -6.82 16.18 -22.68
N PRO A 314 -6.08 15.56 -23.63
CA PRO A 314 -5.41 14.28 -23.40
C PRO A 314 -4.33 14.38 -22.32
N LEU A 315 -4.10 13.29 -21.57
CA LEU A 315 -3.07 13.25 -20.53
C LEU A 315 -1.67 13.56 -21.09
N ALA A 316 -1.33 13.04 -22.27
CA ALA A 316 -0.03 13.30 -22.90
C ALA A 316 0.23 14.81 -23.15
N ALA A 317 -0.81 15.58 -23.47
CA ALA A 317 -0.70 17.03 -23.63
C ALA A 317 -0.49 17.73 -22.29
N ILE A 318 -1.18 17.27 -21.23
CA ILE A 318 -0.98 17.75 -19.86
C ILE A 318 0.46 17.46 -19.40
N GLU A 319 0.97 16.26 -19.64
CA GLU A 319 2.35 15.87 -19.31
C GLU A 319 3.38 16.74 -20.03
N ALA A 320 3.22 16.93 -21.34
CA ALA A 320 4.11 17.80 -22.11
C ALA A 320 4.09 19.24 -21.59
N THR A 321 2.92 19.72 -21.16
CA THR A 321 2.75 21.07 -20.59
C THR A 321 3.37 21.20 -19.20
N LEU A 322 3.30 20.16 -18.37
CA LEU A 322 3.92 20.13 -17.04
C LEU A 322 5.42 19.85 -17.07
N ALA A 323 5.94 19.24 -18.14
CA ALA A 323 7.34 18.81 -18.25
C ALA A 323 8.39 19.88 -17.85
N PRO A 324 8.25 21.17 -18.20
CA PRO A 324 9.20 22.20 -17.78
C PRO A 324 9.27 22.44 -16.26
N TYR A 325 8.25 22.00 -15.51
CA TYR A 325 8.13 22.21 -14.07
C TYR A 325 8.49 20.97 -13.25
N LEU A 326 8.62 19.82 -13.90
CA LEU A 326 9.15 18.60 -13.30
C LEU A 326 10.69 18.73 -13.30
N PRO A 327 11.36 18.73 -12.13
CA PRO A 327 12.81 18.90 -12.04
C PRO A 327 13.58 17.90 -12.90
N ASP A 328 14.82 18.26 -13.23
CA ASP A 328 15.72 17.46 -14.06
C ASP A 328 15.96 16.04 -13.49
N ARG A 329 15.95 15.05 -14.39
CA ARG A 329 16.20 13.61 -14.11
C ARG A 329 17.56 13.35 -13.45
N GLN A 330 18.49 14.31 -13.51
CA GLN A 330 19.82 14.20 -12.92
C GLN A 330 19.86 14.46 -11.41
N ARG A 331 18.79 14.99 -10.80
CA ARG A 331 18.75 15.21 -9.36
C ARG A 331 18.73 13.83 -8.66
N ARG A 332 19.82 13.49 -7.95
CA ARG A 332 19.87 12.26 -7.14
C ARG A 332 18.87 12.39 -6.01
N ASP A 333 17.68 11.86 -6.21
CA ASP A 333 16.70 11.67 -5.16
C ASP A 333 17.09 10.47 -4.29
N GLN A 334 16.60 10.46 -3.06
CA GLN A 334 16.80 9.33 -2.17
C GLN A 334 16.17 8.07 -2.81
N PRO A 335 16.91 6.95 -2.86
CA PRO A 335 16.32 5.70 -3.31
C PRO A 335 15.17 5.29 -2.38
N PRO A 336 14.18 4.53 -2.88
CA PRO A 336 13.23 3.83 -2.01
C PRO A 336 13.93 3.15 -0.84
N THR A 337 13.25 3.10 0.29
CA THR A 337 13.59 2.18 1.37
C THR A 337 13.41 0.72 0.92
N ALA A 338 14.06 -0.21 1.63
CA ALA A 338 13.90 -1.64 1.37
C ALA A 338 12.43 -2.07 1.49
N ARG A 339 11.73 -1.60 2.52
CA ARG A 339 10.29 -1.81 2.73
C ARG A 339 9.45 -1.43 1.51
N GLU A 340 9.70 -0.26 0.94
CA GLU A 340 8.96 0.21 -0.24
C GLU A 340 9.21 -0.68 -1.46
N MET A 341 10.47 -1.05 -1.73
CA MET A 341 10.79 -1.95 -2.85
C MET A 341 10.16 -3.32 -2.68
N ILE A 342 10.18 -3.86 -1.46
CA ILE A 342 9.60 -5.17 -1.17
C ILE A 342 8.07 -5.12 -1.32
N SER A 343 7.43 -4.06 -0.81
CA SER A 343 5.98 -3.85 -0.97
C SER A 343 5.58 -3.70 -2.44
N GLU A 344 6.34 -2.95 -3.25
CA GLU A 344 6.12 -2.83 -4.70
C GLU A 344 6.28 -4.19 -5.40
N PHE A 345 7.34 -4.93 -5.09
CA PHE A 345 7.53 -6.29 -5.61
C PHE A 345 6.38 -7.23 -5.22
N ARG A 346 5.96 -7.22 -3.95
CA ARG A 346 4.84 -8.03 -3.44
C ARG A 346 3.58 -7.73 -4.25
N TRP A 347 3.27 -6.45 -4.47
CA TRP A 347 2.11 -6.05 -5.27
C TRP A 347 2.19 -6.52 -6.72
N LEU A 348 3.31 -6.28 -7.39
CA LEU A 348 3.51 -6.72 -8.77
C LEU A 348 3.37 -8.24 -8.91
N LEU A 349 3.92 -9.01 -7.96
CA LEU A 349 3.77 -10.46 -7.91
C LEU A 349 2.31 -10.88 -7.71
N MET A 350 1.53 -10.17 -6.90
CA MET A 350 0.10 -10.44 -6.71
C MET A 350 -0.71 -10.23 -8.01
N GLN A 351 -0.39 -9.17 -8.76
CA GLN A 351 -1.05 -8.83 -10.03
C GLN A 351 -0.70 -9.83 -11.13
N SER A 352 0.58 -10.14 -11.33
CA SER A 352 1.03 -10.99 -12.44
C SER A 352 1.08 -12.47 -12.12
N LYS A 353 0.90 -12.88 -10.85
CA LYS A 353 1.12 -14.23 -10.29
C LYS A 353 2.55 -14.76 -10.39
N GLN A 354 3.36 -14.22 -11.28
CA GLN A 354 4.77 -14.52 -11.46
C GLN A 354 5.58 -13.25 -11.73
N TYR A 355 6.71 -13.08 -11.06
CA TYR A 355 7.55 -11.89 -11.22
C TYR A 355 9.04 -12.23 -11.14
N ALA A 356 9.87 -11.47 -11.86
CA ALA A 356 11.31 -11.66 -11.86
C ALA A 356 11.97 -10.89 -10.70
N TYR A 357 12.91 -11.52 -10.03
CA TYR A 357 13.69 -10.94 -8.94
C TYR A 357 15.18 -11.15 -9.17
N LYS A 358 15.98 -10.10 -9.01
CA LYS A 358 17.45 -10.20 -9.11
C LYS A 358 18.09 -10.15 -7.72
N PRO A 359 18.48 -11.30 -7.14
CA PRO A 359 19.11 -11.35 -5.83
C PRO A 359 20.50 -10.70 -5.82
N ARG A 360 20.86 -10.12 -4.67
CA ARG A 360 22.19 -9.51 -4.42
C ARG A 360 23.00 -10.21 -3.32
N GLY A 361 22.36 -11.08 -2.54
CA GLY A 361 23.00 -11.79 -1.42
C GLY A 361 23.84 -13.00 -1.84
N THR A 362 24.61 -13.53 -0.89
CA THR A 362 25.50 -14.69 -1.09
C THR A 362 25.09 -15.93 -0.28
N SER A 363 24.02 -15.85 0.51
CA SER A 363 23.56 -16.91 1.43
C SER A 363 23.16 -18.23 0.74
N MET A 364 22.90 -18.21 -0.56
CA MET A 364 22.51 -19.36 -1.37
C MET A 364 23.64 -19.90 -2.27
N ARG A 365 24.89 -19.47 -2.07
CA ARG A 365 26.02 -20.08 -2.79
C ARG A 365 26.21 -21.55 -2.35
N PRO A 366 26.65 -22.45 -3.24
CA PRO A 366 26.95 -22.24 -4.66
C PRO A 366 25.73 -22.37 -5.58
N TRP A 367 24.55 -22.69 -5.05
CA TRP A 367 23.34 -22.92 -5.85
C TRP A 367 22.95 -21.68 -6.67
N LEU A 368 22.93 -20.51 -6.03
CA LEU A 368 22.71 -19.20 -6.64
C LEU A 368 24.05 -18.50 -6.95
N ARG A 369 24.18 -17.97 -8.18
CA ARG A 369 25.37 -17.24 -8.64
C ARG A 369 25.09 -15.74 -8.79
N PRO A 370 26.11 -14.88 -8.61
CA PRO A 370 25.97 -13.45 -8.92
C PRO A 370 25.51 -13.25 -10.37
N GLY A 371 24.49 -12.42 -10.55
CA GLY A 371 23.93 -12.13 -11.88
C GLY A 371 22.71 -12.96 -12.25
N ASP A 372 22.45 -14.08 -11.57
CA ASP A 372 21.24 -14.88 -11.76
C ASP A 372 19.97 -14.04 -11.56
N ALA A 373 18.93 -14.32 -12.34
CA ALA A 373 17.58 -13.80 -12.11
C ALA A 373 16.66 -14.96 -11.71
N LEU A 374 15.82 -14.75 -10.71
CA LEU A 374 14.86 -15.72 -10.20
C LEU A 374 13.47 -15.39 -10.70
N PHE A 375 12.74 -16.39 -11.17
CA PHE A 375 11.30 -16.27 -11.43
C PHE A 375 10.56 -16.76 -10.19
N ILE A 376 9.77 -15.87 -9.61
CA ILE A 376 9.02 -16.12 -8.38
C ILE A 376 7.57 -16.33 -8.76
N GLU A 377 6.96 -17.38 -8.24
CA GLU A 377 5.55 -17.70 -8.40
C GLU A 377 4.84 -17.52 -7.05
N ALA A 378 3.68 -16.86 -7.05
CA ALA A 378 2.83 -16.75 -5.89
C ALA A 378 2.22 -18.13 -5.58
N VAL A 379 2.64 -18.72 -4.45
CA VAL A 379 2.23 -20.04 -3.99
C VAL A 379 1.97 -19.94 -2.50
N GLY A 380 0.76 -20.23 -2.05
CA GLY A 380 0.47 -20.29 -0.62
C GLY A 380 0.71 -21.64 0.02
N GLU A 381 0.49 -21.63 1.33
CA GLU A 381 1.26 -22.42 2.29
C GLU A 381 1.12 -23.94 2.17
N THR A 382 -0.07 -24.42 1.79
CA THR A 382 -0.38 -25.85 1.71
C THR A 382 0.40 -26.55 0.59
N GLU A 383 0.75 -25.82 -0.48
CA GLU A 383 1.50 -26.32 -1.64
C GLU A 383 3.03 -26.29 -1.45
N LEU A 384 3.51 -25.67 -0.37
CA LEU A 384 4.93 -25.57 -0.06
C LEU A 384 5.45 -26.89 0.52
N SER A 385 6.60 -27.36 0.04
CA SER A 385 7.21 -28.62 0.46
C SER A 385 8.69 -28.44 0.81
N PRO A 386 9.24 -29.19 1.78
CA PRO A 386 10.69 -29.23 2.01
C PRO A 386 11.46 -29.47 0.71
N GLY A 387 12.53 -28.71 0.51
CA GLY A 387 13.30 -28.65 -0.73
C GLY A 387 12.98 -27.42 -1.61
N ASP A 388 11.77 -26.86 -1.49
CA ASP A 388 11.38 -25.63 -2.19
C ASP A 388 12.32 -24.47 -1.81
N ILE A 389 12.54 -23.56 -2.74
CA ILE A 389 13.30 -22.33 -2.49
C ILE A 389 12.30 -21.19 -2.50
N LEU A 390 12.21 -20.47 -1.38
CA LEU A 390 11.19 -19.45 -1.17
C LEU A 390 11.84 -18.09 -1.02
N LEU A 391 11.13 -17.09 -1.53
CA LEU A 391 11.40 -15.68 -1.32
C LEU A 391 10.45 -15.17 -0.23
N TYR A 392 11.02 -14.59 0.83
CA TYR A 392 10.24 -14.08 1.95
C TYR A 392 10.77 -12.74 2.46
N TRP A 393 9.86 -11.92 2.95
CA TRP A 393 10.09 -10.62 3.54
C TRP A 393 10.23 -10.76 5.05
N THR A 394 11.40 -10.39 5.57
CA THR A 394 11.64 -10.22 7.00
C THR A 394 11.70 -8.72 7.30
N PRO A 395 10.75 -8.15 8.06
CA PRO A 395 10.77 -6.74 8.38
C PRO A 395 11.90 -6.44 9.38
N GLY A 396 12.53 -5.28 9.25
CA GLY A 396 13.43 -4.75 10.28
C GLY A 396 12.68 -3.86 11.27
N SER A 397 13.39 -3.27 12.22
CA SER A 397 12.76 -2.29 13.12
C SER A 397 12.37 -1.03 12.34
N ARG A 398 13.25 -0.60 11.44
CA ARG A 398 13.04 0.52 10.51
C ARG A 398 12.93 0.07 9.06
N ALA A 399 12.35 0.91 8.21
CA ALA A 399 12.04 0.57 6.82
C ALA A 399 13.26 0.19 5.94
N HIS A 400 14.46 0.72 6.24
CA HIS A 400 15.68 0.36 5.51
C HIS A 400 16.31 -0.96 5.96
N GLU A 401 15.92 -1.47 7.13
CA GLU A 401 16.41 -2.74 7.69
C GLU A 401 15.60 -3.95 7.19
N ASP A 402 14.48 -3.71 6.50
CA ASP A 402 13.69 -4.77 5.86
C ASP A 402 14.52 -5.55 4.86
N ARG A 403 14.36 -6.88 4.85
CA ARG A 403 15.15 -7.78 4.01
C ARG A 403 14.24 -8.67 3.18
N LEU A 404 14.63 -8.87 1.93
CA LEU A 404 14.08 -9.89 1.07
C LEU A 404 15.06 -11.04 0.96
N THR A 405 14.69 -12.18 1.51
CA THR A 405 15.57 -13.33 1.69
C THR A 405 15.08 -14.49 0.82
N CYS A 406 16.03 -15.13 0.14
CA CYS A 406 15.78 -16.32 -0.67
C CYS A 406 16.51 -17.49 -0.03
N HIS A 407 15.79 -18.46 0.54
CA HIS A 407 16.38 -19.63 1.19
C HIS A 407 15.59 -20.91 0.89
N ARG A 408 16.20 -22.06 1.16
CA ARG A 408 15.57 -23.37 1.03
C ARG A 408 14.70 -23.67 2.24
N LEU A 409 13.47 -24.12 2.00
CA LEU A 409 12.59 -24.68 3.01
C LEU A 409 13.13 -26.06 3.42
N VAL A 410 13.57 -26.21 4.67
CA VAL A 410 14.10 -27.47 5.21
C VAL A 410 13.05 -28.26 5.97
N ALA A 411 12.09 -27.58 6.61
CA ALA A 411 10.97 -28.22 7.29
C ALA A 411 9.75 -27.29 7.34
N ARG A 412 8.56 -27.91 7.27
CA ARG A 412 7.27 -27.26 7.54
C ARG A 412 6.58 -28.07 8.63
N VAL A 413 6.33 -27.45 9.77
CA VAL A 413 5.73 -28.11 10.94
C VAL A 413 4.37 -27.49 11.18
N ALA A 414 3.33 -28.32 11.29
CA ALA A 414 2.01 -27.86 11.69
C ALA A 414 2.08 -27.29 13.12
N ALA A 415 1.63 -26.05 13.29
CA ALA A 415 1.43 -25.42 14.59
C ALA A 415 0.01 -25.71 15.10
N GLU A 416 -0.37 -25.12 16.23
CA GLU A 416 -1.74 -25.23 16.74
C GLU A 416 -2.75 -24.61 15.75
N LEU A 417 -3.99 -25.11 15.80
CA LEU A 417 -5.10 -24.53 15.05
C LEU A 417 -5.41 -23.14 15.61
N THR A 418 -5.61 -22.16 14.74
CA THR A 418 -6.13 -20.86 15.20
C THR A 418 -7.51 -21.03 15.84
N PRO A 419 -7.96 -20.06 16.64
CA PRO A 419 -9.36 -20.01 17.12
C PRO A 419 -10.40 -20.06 15.97
N SER A 420 -10.00 -19.67 14.76
CA SER A 420 -10.81 -19.76 13.54
C SER A 420 -10.76 -21.11 12.82
N GLY A 421 -10.08 -22.12 13.39
CA GLY A 421 -9.94 -23.46 12.82
C GLY A 421 -8.97 -23.56 11.64
N LYS A 422 -8.14 -22.53 11.41
CA LYS A 422 -7.13 -22.53 10.34
C LYS A 422 -5.85 -23.18 10.83
N GLN A 423 -5.35 -24.16 10.09
CA GLN A 423 -4.05 -24.78 10.36
C GLN A 423 -2.95 -23.74 10.13
N GLN A 424 -2.16 -23.45 11.17
CA GLN A 424 -0.93 -22.66 11.04
C GLN A 424 0.27 -23.57 10.79
N PHE A 425 1.31 -23.02 10.18
CA PHE A 425 2.57 -23.71 9.94
C PHE A 425 3.75 -22.85 10.41
N LYS A 426 4.70 -23.50 11.06
CA LYS A 426 6.03 -22.96 11.29
C LYS A 426 6.96 -23.44 10.18
N PHE A 427 7.62 -22.49 9.54
CA PHE A 427 8.54 -22.72 8.43
C PHE A 427 9.97 -22.60 8.92
N TYR A 428 10.82 -23.53 8.49
CA TYR A 428 12.25 -23.53 8.79
C TYR A 428 13.01 -23.39 7.48
N MET A 429 13.79 -22.32 7.37
CA MET A 429 14.48 -21.88 6.18
C MET A 429 15.99 -21.94 6.40
N LYS A 430 16.74 -22.28 5.35
CA LYS A 430 18.20 -22.32 5.40
C LYS A 430 18.81 -21.82 4.11
N GLY A 431 19.78 -20.92 4.23
CA GLY A 431 20.67 -20.58 3.13
C GLY A 431 21.65 -21.71 2.88
N ASP A 432 21.82 -22.15 1.63
CA ASP A 432 22.72 -23.25 1.28
C ASP A 432 24.19 -23.00 1.71
N ALA A 433 24.60 -21.73 1.82
CA ALA A 433 25.94 -21.31 2.29
C ALA A 433 26.03 -21.10 3.81
N LEU A 434 24.90 -21.17 4.52
CA LEU A 434 24.80 -20.84 5.95
C LEU A 434 24.63 -22.10 6.79
N SER A 435 25.15 -22.08 8.02
CA SER A 435 24.91 -23.15 9.00
C SER A 435 23.57 -22.96 9.73
N ALA A 436 23.17 -21.71 9.97
CA ALA A 436 21.97 -21.35 10.72
C ALA A 436 20.67 -21.72 9.99
N ILE A 437 19.65 -22.09 10.78
CA ILE A 437 18.29 -22.32 10.33
C ILE A 437 17.41 -21.22 10.93
N GLU A 438 16.65 -20.54 10.09
CA GLU A 438 15.74 -19.47 10.47
C GLU A 438 14.32 -20.04 10.55
N GLY A 439 13.63 -19.86 11.68
CA GLY A 439 12.29 -20.38 11.91
C GLY A 439 11.28 -19.27 12.15
N PHE A 440 10.15 -19.28 11.44
CA PHE A 440 9.09 -18.28 11.62
C PHE A 440 7.70 -18.80 11.25
N GLU A 441 6.67 -18.09 11.70
CA GLU A 441 5.29 -18.27 11.24
C GLU A 441 4.99 -17.27 10.12
N ASN A 442 4.44 -17.77 9.01
CA ASN A 442 4.16 -16.94 7.86
C ASN A 442 3.09 -15.89 8.19
N GLY A 443 3.33 -14.64 7.79
CA GLY A 443 2.42 -13.52 8.06
C GLY A 443 2.47 -12.99 9.50
N ARG A 444 3.41 -13.46 10.34
CA ARG A 444 3.66 -12.93 11.69
C ARG A 444 5.04 -12.30 11.79
N GLN A 445 6.09 -13.11 11.91
CA GLN A 445 7.46 -12.63 11.99
C GLN A 445 8.08 -12.35 10.61
N SER A 446 7.66 -13.09 9.59
CA SER A 446 8.08 -12.89 8.19
C SER A 446 6.96 -13.33 7.26
N GLU A 447 7.00 -12.86 6.02
CA GLU A 447 5.99 -13.15 5.00
C GLU A 447 6.63 -13.84 3.79
N ILE A 448 6.20 -15.05 3.48
CA ILE A 448 6.55 -15.77 2.26
C ILE A 448 5.79 -15.12 1.11
N LEU A 449 6.53 -14.50 0.19
CA LEU A 449 5.96 -13.86 -0.99
C LEU A 449 5.71 -14.87 -2.11
N GLY A 450 6.58 -15.87 -2.23
CA GLY A 450 6.43 -16.89 -3.25
C GLY A 450 7.57 -17.89 -3.33
N ARG A 451 7.43 -18.85 -4.24
CA ARG A 451 8.41 -19.90 -4.52
C ARG A 451 9.18 -19.59 -5.79
N VAL A 452 10.48 -19.88 -5.81
CA VAL A 452 11.30 -19.81 -7.03
C VAL A 452 10.91 -20.96 -7.96
N SER A 453 10.38 -20.64 -9.14
CA SER A 453 9.96 -21.61 -10.15
C SER A 453 11.06 -21.88 -11.19
N ALA A 454 11.86 -20.87 -11.51
CA ALA A 454 12.96 -20.98 -12.46
C ALA A 454 14.09 -19.99 -12.16
N ILE A 455 15.27 -20.25 -12.74
CA ILE A 455 16.45 -19.38 -12.67
C ILE A 455 16.89 -19.07 -14.10
N SER A 456 17.12 -17.80 -14.41
CA SER A 456 17.86 -17.39 -15.61
C SER A 456 19.32 -17.15 -15.26
N ARG A 457 20.21 -17.88 -15.94
CA ARG A 457 21.67 -17.80 -15.80
C ARG A 457 22.31 -17.74 -17.18
N ASP A 458 23.16 -16.73 -17.41
CA ASP A 458 23.86 -16.55 -18.68
C ASP A 458 22.92 -16.59 -19.91
N GLY A 459 21.73 -16.02 -19.76
CA GLY A 459 20.69 -15.98 -20.80
C GLY A 459 19.88 -17.27 -20.97
N LYS A 460 20.17 -18.33 -20.21
CA LYS A 460 19.42 -19.60 -20.22
C LYS A 460 18.52 -19.70 -19.00
N THR A 461 17.24 -19.95 -19.22
CA THR A 461 16.28 -20.18 -18.14
C THR A 461 16.13 -21.67 -17.87
N VAL A 462 16.39 -22.07 -16.63
CA VAL A 462 16.32 -23.46 -16.17
C VAL A 462 15.27 -23.55 -15.05
N PRO A 463 14.28 -24.44 -15.14
CA PRO A 463 13.35 -24.66 -14.04
C PRO A 463 14.07 -25.23 -12.83
N VAL A 464 13.62 -24.89 -11.62
CA VAL A 464 14.20 -25.50 -10.41
C VAL A 464 13.81 -27.00 -10.38
N PRO A 465 14.78 -27.94 -10.28
CA PRO A 465 14.49 -29.38 -10.35
C PRO A 465 13.50 -29.81 -9.27
N GLY A 466 12.46 -30.56 -9.65
CA GLY A 466 11.51 -31.14 -8.70
C GLY A 466 10.04 -31.18 -9.13
N ARG A 467 9.59 -30.41 -10.14
CA ARG A 467 8.24 -30.51 -10.72
C ARG A 467 8.15 -29.86 -12.10
N LEU A 468 7.95 -30.68 -13.14
CA LEU A 468 7.95 -30.35 -14.58
C LEU A 468 6.64 -29.70 -15.12
N GLY A 469 5.73 -29.21 -14.26
CA GLY A 469 4.36 -28.88 -14.67
C GLY A 469 4.14 -27.56 -15.44
N ASN A 470 5.05 -26.58 -15.38
CA ASN A 470 4.73 -25.19 -15.79
C ASN A 470 5.59 -24.63 -16.94
N LEU A 471 6.35 -25.47 -17.66
CA LEU A 471 7.26 -25.01 -18.73
C LEU A 471 6.52 -24.30 -19.89
N ALA A 472 5.30 -24.74 -20.22
CA ALA A 472 4.50 -24.16 -21.29
C ALA A 472 3.96 -22.75 -20.98
N ARG A 473 3.75 -22.40 -19.70
CA ARG A 473 3.34 -21.04 -19.28
C ARG A 473 4.52 -20.06 -19.27
N LEU A 474 5.72 -20.56 -19.00
CA LEU A 474 6.96 -19.78 -18.92
C LEU A 474 7.42 -19.22 -20.27
N LEU A 475 7.14 -19.93 -21.37
CA LEU A 475 7.46 -19.47 -22.73
C LEU A 475 6.45 -18.46 -23.29
N GLY A 476 5.18 -18.50 -22.84
CA GLY A 476 4.14 -17.56 -23.28
C GLY A 476 4.32 -16.13 -22.75
N SER A 477 4.85 -15.97 -21.53
CA SER A 477 5.09 -14.65 -20.92
C SER A 477 6.38 -13.97 -21.39
N LEU A 478 7.33 -14.73 -21.94
CA LEU A 478 8.57 -14.21 -22.53
C LEU A 478 8.32 -13.38 -23.80
N VAL A 479 7.20 -13.56 -24.49
CA VAL A 479 6.84 -12.78 -25.69
C VAL A 479 6.24 -11.41 -25.34
N ALA A 480 5.78 -11.20 -24.09
CA ALA A 480 5.04 -9.99 -23.70
C ALA A 480 5.81 -9.00 -22.80
N THR A 481 7.07 -9.29 -22.44
CA THR A 481 7.83 -8.40 -21.54
C THR A 481 8.95 -7.70 -22.32
N PRO A 482 8.97 -6.37 -22.48
CA PRO A 482 10.09 -5.68 -23.10
C PRO A 482 11.27 -5.64 -22.12
N ILE A 483 12.04 -6.73 -22.10
CA ILE A 483 13.40 -6.76 -21.56
C ILE A 483 14.28 -6.00 -22.56
N LEU A 484 14.25 -4.66 -22.52
CA LEU A 484 15.24 -3.78 -23.17
C LEU A 484 14.97 -2.31 -22.80
N LYS A 485 15.54 -1.87 -21.67
CA LYS A 485 16.05 -0.50 -21.46
C LYS A 485 16.80 -0.42 -20.11
N MET A 486 17.85 -1.22 -19.97
CA MET A 486 18.90 -0.98 -18.97
C MET A 486 20.25 -1.46 -19.54
N ALA A 487 20.62 -0.82 -20.65
CA ALA A 487 22.00 -0.71 -21.13
C ALA A 487 22.02 0.39 -22.20
N GLY A 488 22.47 1.59 -21.83
CA GLY A 488 22.76 2.67 -22.78
C GLY A 488 22.23 4.05 -22.39
N ARG A 489 23.06 4.78 -21.64
CA ARG A 489 23.06 6.23 -21.36
C ARG A 489 22.12 6.74 -20.27
#